data_AF-A0A1G7DH76-F1
#
_entry.id   AF-A0A1G7DH76-F1
#
_cell.length_a   1.000
_cell.length_b   1.000
_cell.length_c   1.000
_cell.angle_alpha   90.00
_cell.angle_beta   90.00
_cell.angle_gamma   90.00
#
_symmetry.space_group_name_H-M   'P 1'
#
loop_
_entity.id
_entity.type
_entity.pdbx_description
1 polymer ?
#
loop_
_entity_poly.entity_id
_entity_poly.type
_entity_poly.pdbx_seq_one_letter_code
_entity_poly.pdbx_strand_id
1 'polypeptide(L)'
;MVSAPTFRRASQRSQQVEEMLREYLPILVFLAVAIALGAILILAAVVLAVRHPDPEKVSAYECGFNAFDDARMKFDVRFYLVSILFIIFDLEIAFLFPWATAFKDVSMVGFWSMMVFLAVLTAGFAYEWKKGALEWE
;
A
#
# COMPACT_ATOMS: atom_id res chain seq x y z
N MET A 1 -3.65 19.86 51.28
CA MET A 1 -2.73 20.26 50.19
C MET A 1 -2.08 19.02 49.58
N VAL A 2 -2.85 18.20 48.85
CA VAL A 2 -2.32 17.09 48.03
C VAL A 2 -3.28 16.95 46.83
N SER A 3 -2.91 17.53 45.69
CA SER A 3 -3.62 17.33 44.42
C SER A 3 -3.12 16.01 43.82
N ALA A 4 -4.03 15.04 43.65
CA ALA A 4 -3.68 13.68 43.27
C ALA A 4 -3.18 13.64 41.80
N PRO A 5 -1.96 13.14 41.53
CA PRO A 5 -1.36 13.08 40.18
C PRO A 5 -2.18 12.24 39.18
N THR A 6 -3.06 11.38 39.68
CA THR A 6 -3.94 10.49 38.90
C THR A 6 -5.01 11.25 38.11
N PHE A 7 -5.57 12.34 38.65
CA PHE A 7 -6.64 13.11 37.97
C PHE A 7 -6.10 13.89 36.77
N ARG A 8 -4.89 14.48 36.87
CA ARG A 8 -4.22 15.15 35.75
C ARG A 8 -3.90 14.20 34.60
N ARG A 9 -3.43 12.98 34.89
CA ARG A 9 -3.13 11.97 33.86
C ARG A 9 -4.38 11.52 33.08
N ALA A 10 -5.52 11.34 33.76
CA ALA A 10 -6.77 10.97 33.09
C ALA A 10 -7.27 12.06 32.14
N SER A 11 -7.22 13.33 32.58
CA SER A 11 -7.58 14.49 31.76
C SER A 11 -6.61 14.75 30.60
N GLN A 12 -5.32 14.51 30.79
CA GLN A 12 -4.31 14.71 29.73
C GLN A 12 -4.42 13.61 28.65
N ARG A 13 -4.76 12.38 29.06
CA ARG A 13 -5.06 11.28 28.14
C ARG A 13 -6.32 11.54 27.32
N SER A 14 -7.38 12.09 27.92
CA SER A 14 -8.62 12.39 27.17
C SER A 14 -8.38 13.50 26.14
N GLN A 15 -7.62 14.54 26.50
CA GLN A 15 -7.25 15.61 25.57
C GLN A 15 -6.42 15.10 24.38
N GLN A 16 -5.44 14.22 24.62
CA GLN A 16 -4.66 13.62 23.54
C GLN A 16 -5.53 12.75 22.61
N VAL A 17 -6.48 11.99 23.16
CA VAL A 17 -7.40 11.17 22.35
C VAL A 17 -8.34 12.04 21.53
N GLU A 18 -8.86 13.13 22.10
CA GLU A 18 -9.69 14.10 21.38
C GLU A 18 -8.92 14.77 20.23
N GLU A 19 -7.65 15.10 20.43
CA GLU A 19 -6.78 15.66 19.40
C GLU A 19 -6.55 14.66 18.26
N MET A 20 -6.20 13.40 18.58
CA MET A 20 -6.10 12.35 17.57
C MET A 20 -7.43 12.13 16.82
N LEU A 21 -8.55 12.12 17.54
CA LEU A 21 -9.87 12.01 16.91
C LEU A 21 -10.12 13.16 15.94
N ARG A 22 -9.78 14.41 16.29
CA ARG A 22 -9.96 15.56 15.39
C ARG A 22 -9.13 15.46 14.12
N GLU A 23 -7.93 14.89 14.19
CA GLU A 23 -7.05 14.74 13.03
C GLU A 23 -7.45 13.56 12.13
N TYR A 24 -7.77 12.40 12.71
CA TYR A 24 -8.03 11.18 11.95
C TYR A 24 -9.51 10.96 11.58
N LEU A 25 -10.46 11.50 12.33
CA LEU A 25 -11.89 11.34 12.05
C LEU A 25 -12.30 11.89 10.67
N PRO A 26 -11.84 13.08 10.22
CA PRO A 26 -12.15 13.58 8.88
C PRO A 26 -11.66 12.63 7.77
N ILE A 27 -10.49 12.02 7.95
CA ILE A 27 -9.91 11.07 6.99
C ILE A 27 -10.80 9.83 6.87
N LEU A 28 -11.24 9.28 8.01
CA LEU A 28 -12.14 8.12 8.05
C LEU A 28 -13.52 8.42 7.47
N VAL A 29 -14.08 9.60 7.78
CA VAL A 29 -15.36 10.05 7.22
C VAL A 29 -15.25 10.20 5.70
N PHE A 30 -14.17 10.80 5.19
CA PHE A 30 -13.95 10.95 3.76
C PHE A 30 -13.82 9.59 3.07
N LEU A 31 -13.07 8.66 3.65
CA LEU A 31 -12.95 7.28 3.15
C LEU A 31 -14.31 6.58 3.11
N ALA A 32 -15.11 6.71 4.17
CA ALA A 32 -16.44 6.11 4.24
C ALA A 32 -17.39 6.69 3.18
N VAL A 33 -17.37 8.01 2.97
CA VAL A 33 -18.16 8.68 1.93
C VAL A 33 -17.71 8.24 0.54
N ALA A 34 -16.39 8.12 0.28
CA ALA A 34 -15.87 7.66 -0.99
C ALA A 34 -16.31 6.22 -1.31
N ILE A 35 -16.22 5.32 -0.34
CA ILE A 35 -16.69 3.92 -0.47
C ILE A 35 -18.20 3.89 -0.67
N ALA A 36 -18.97 4.65 0.13
CA ALA A 36 -20.42 4.70 0.03
C ALA A 36 -20.87 5.22 -1.35
N LEU A 37 -20.24 6.29 -1.85
CA LEU A 37 -20.52 6.83 -3.17
C LEU A 37 -20.20 5.81 -4.26
N GLY A 38 -19.04 5.15 -4.20
CA GLY A 38 -18.68 4.09 -5.13
C GLY A 38 -19.69 2.95 -5.13
N ALA A 39 -20.13 2.51 -3.95
CA ALA A 39 -21.15 1.48 -3.79
C ALA A 39 -22.52 1.92 -4.33
N ILE A 40 -22.95 3.16 -4.07
CA ILE A 40 -24.20 3.74 -4.60
C ILE A 40 -24.17 3.77 -6.12
N LEU A 41 -23.05 4.18 -6.74
CA LEU A 41 -22.91 4.21 -8.20
C LEU A 41 -22.97 2.80 -8.80
N ILE A 42 -22.29 1.82 -8.17
CA ILE A 42 -22.37 0.41 -8.60
C ILE A 42 -23.81 -0.11 -8.44
N LEU A 43 -24.48 0.16 -7.31
CA LEU A 43 -25.87 -0.25 -7.08
C LEU A 43 -26.83 0.41 -8.07
N ALA A 44 -26.66 1.69 -8.35
CA ALA A 44 -27.43 2.40 -9.36
C ALA A 44 -27.24 1.77 -10.75
N ALA A 45 -26.00 1.43 -11.12
CA ALA A 45 -25.74 0.71 -12.37
C ALA A 45 -26.43 -0.66 -12.40
N VAL A 46 -26.44 -1.41 -11.29
CA VAL A 46 -27.11 -2.72 -11.22
C VAL A 46 -28.64 -2.61 -11.30
N VAL A 47 -29.24 -1.60 -10.65
CA VAL A 47 -30.70 -1.42 -10.57
C VAL A 47 -31.28 -0.74 -11.82
N LEU A 48 -30.59 0.26 -12.37
CA LEU A 48 -31.09 1.06 -13.50
C LEU A 48 -30.72 0.46 -14.86
N ALA A 49 -29.68 -0.38 -14.96
CA ALA A 49 -29.27 -0.94 -16.24
C ALA A 49 -30.28 -1.95 -16.77
N VAL A 50 -30.66 -1.78 -18.03
CA VAL A 50 -31.45 -2.77 -18.77
C VAL A 50 -30.59 -4.01 -19.00
N ARG A 51 -30.96 -5.13 -18.37
CA ARG A 51 -30.24 -6.40 -18.46
C ARG A 51 -30.93 -7.34 -19.45
N HIS A 52 -30.27 -7.61 -20.58
CA HIS A 52 -30.62 -8.69 -21.52
C HIS A 52 -29.42 -9.64 -21.68
N PRO A 53 -29.16 -10.51 -20.68
CA PRO A 53 -28.08 -11.47 -20.77
C PRO A 53 -28.44 -12.55 -21.79
N ASP A 54 -27.57 -12.75 -22.77
CA ASP A 54 -27.59 -13.90 -23.67
C ASP A 54 -26.28 -14.68 -23.50
N PRO A 55 -26.25 -15.97 -23.85
CA PRO A 55 -25.09 -16.83 -23.65
C PRO A 55 -23.80 -16.30 -24.28
N GLU A 56 -23.89 -15.58 -25.40
CA GLU A 56 -22.75 -14.98 -26.09
C GLU A 56 -22.27 -13.68 -25.41
N LYS A 57 -23.17 -12.87 -24.85
CA LYS A 57 -22.78 -11.68 -24.07
C LYS A 57 -22.11 -11.99 -22.73
N VAL A 58 -22.36 -13.18 -22.18
CA VAL A 58 -21.79 -13.62 -20.90
C VAL A 58 -20.65 -14.62 -21.06
N SER A 59 -20.33 -15.04 -22.28
CA SER A 59 -19.17 -15.87 -22.57
C SER A 59 -17.87 -15.06 -22.46
N ALA A 60 -16.76 -15.74 -22.21
CA ALA A 60 -15.45 -15.09 -22.19
C ALA A 60 -15.12 -14.57 -23.60
N TYR A 61 -14.56 -13.37 -23.66
CA TYR A 61 -14.19 -12.77 -24.93
C TYR A 61 -12.96 -13.49 -25.51
N GLU A 62 -13.17 -14.29 -26.56
CA GLU A 62 -12.12 -15.00 -27.30
C GLU A 62 -12.37 -14.86 -28.82
N CYS A 63 -12.54 -13.62 -29.30
CA CYS A 63 -12.76 -13.30 -30.72
C CYS A 63 -13.89 -14.10 -31.41
N GLY A 64 -14.96 -14.45 -30.69
CA GLY A 64 -16.11 -15.21 -31.21
C GLY A 64 -15.96 -16.73 -31.13
N PHE A 65 -14.93 -17.23 -30.47
CA PHE A 65 -14.77 -18.63 -30.15
C PHE A 65 -15.05 -18.91 -28.66
N ASN A 66 -15.29 -20.18 -28.34
CA ASN A 66 -15.27 -20.61 -26.94
C ASN A 66 -13.85 -20.49 -26.41
N ALA A 67 -13.70 -20.05 -25.15
CA ALA A 67 -12.41 -20.00 -24.48
C ALA A 67 -11.67 -21.33 -24.66
N PHE A 68 -10.56 -21.27 -25.38
CA PHE A 68 -9.68 -22.40 -25.53
C PHE A 68 -8.77 -22.40 -24.29
N ASP A 69 -8.67 -23.55 -23.63
CA ASP A 69 -7.72 -23.83 -22.55
C ASP A 69 -8.13 -23.47 -21.10
N ASP A 70 -7.44 -24.09 -20.14
CA ASP A 70 -7.59 -23.85 -18.70
C ASP A 70 -6.89 -22.54 -18.32
N ALA A 71 -7.60 -21.62 -17.66
CA ALA A 71 -7.06 -20.33 -17.19
C ALA A 71 -5.97 -20.45 -16.11
N ARG A 72 -5.62 -21.68 -15.71
CA ARG A 72 -4.61 -22.00 -14.68
C ARG A 72 -3.22 -22.29 -15.25
N MET A 73 -2.80 -21.52 -16.25
CA MET A 73 -1.44 -21.56 -16.75
C MET A 73 -0.44 -20.99 -15.72
N LYS A 74 0.81 -21.48 -15.76
CA LYS A 74 1.89 -20.92 -14.95
C LYS A 74 2.24 -19.54 -15.50
N PHE A 75 2.04 -18.52 -14.70
CA PHE A 75 2.50 -17.17 -15.01
C PHE A 75 4.03 -17.10 -14.98
N ASP A 76 4.59 -16.14 -15.71
CA ASP A 76 6.04 -15.94 -15.76
C ASP A 76 6.58 -15.61 -14.35
N VAL A 77 7.70 -16.23 -13.98
CA VAL A 77 8.41 -16.00 -12.72
C VAL A 77 8.87 -14.54 -12.58
N ARG A 78 9.01 -13.80 -13.69
CA ARG A 78 9.36 -12.37 -13.69
C ARG A 78 8.44 -11.52 -12.81
N PHE A 79 7.13 -11.78 -12.77
CA PHE A 79 6.21 -11.04 -11.89
C PHE A 79 6.54 -11.21 -10.40
N TYR A 80 7.02 -12.39 -10.03
CA TYR A 80 7.48 -12.68 -8.67
C TYR A 80 8.78 -11.94 -8.34
N LEU A 81 9.73 -11.87 -9.28
CA LEU A 81 10.98 -11.13 -9.09
C LEU A 81 10.72 -9.63 -8.86
N VAL A 82 9.87 -9.01 -9.69
CA VAL A 82 9.48 -7.61 -9.50
C VAL A 82 8.78 -7.39 -8.16
N SER A 83 7.91 -8.32 -7.75
CA SER A 83 7.18 -8.21 -6.47
C SER A 83 8.12 -8.25 -5.26
N ILE A 84 9.11 -9.16 -5.25
CA ILE A 84 10.10 -9.23 -4.19
C ILE A 84 10.97 -7.98 -4.16
N LEU A 85 11.42 -7.52 -5.33
CA LEU A 85 12.22 -6.31 -5.41
C LEU A 85 11.45 -5.09 -4.87
N PHE A 86 10.17 -4.98 -5.20
CA PHE A 86 9.30 -3.93 -4.66
C PHE A 86 9.19 -4.01 -3.13
N ILE A 87 9.04 -5.21 -2.55
CA ILE A 87 8.99 -5.40 -1.09
C ILE A 87 10.30 -4.96 -0.42
N ILE A 88 11.45 -5.31 -1.00
CA ILE A 88 12.76 -4.93 -0.47
C ILE A 88 12.94 -3.40 -0.52
N PHE A 89 12.57 -2.77 -1.62
CA PHE A 89 12.64 -1.31 -1.78
C PHE A 89 11.64 -0.56 -0.89
N ASP A 90 10.43 -1.11 -0.68
CA ASP A 90 9.46 -0.55 0.26
C ASP A 90 10.00 -0.59 1.70
N LEU A 91 10.66 -1.69 2.08
CA LEU A 91 11.36 -1.79 3.36
C LEU A 91 12.52 -0.81 3.47
N GLU A 92 13.29 -0.57 2.40
CA GLU A 92 14.34 0.45 2.36
C GLU A 92 13.79 1.84 2.73
N ILE A 93 12.66 2.22 2.13
CA ILE A 93 12.00 3.50 2.40
C ILE A 93 11.46 3.54 3.84
N ALA A 94 10.89 2.44 4.33
CA ALA A 94 10.40 2.34 5.70
C ALA A 94 11.50 2.59 6.74
N PHE A 95 12.75 2.21 6.46
CA PHE A 95 13.91 2.54 7.32
C PHE A 95 14.46 3.95 7.07
N LEU A 96 14.38 4.46 5.84
CA LEU A 96 14.86 5.79 5.49
C LEU A 96 14.01 6.91 6.11
N PHE A 97 12.69 6.74 6.22
CA PHE A 97 11.78 7.77 6.76
C PHE A 97 12.09 8.17 8.23
N PRO A 98 12.18 7.23 9.19
CA PRO A 98 12.53 7.57 10.57
C PRO A 98 13.90 8.24 10.68
N TRP A 99 14.88 7.79 9.89
CA TRP A 99 16.21 8.39 9.85
C TRP A 99 16.18 9.82 9.29
N ALA A 100 15.42 10.05 8.21
CA ALA A 100 15.29 11.36 7.59
C ALA A 100 14.57 12.36 8.49
N THR A 101 13.51 11.93 9.17
CA THR A 101 12.75 12.78 10.10
C THR A 101 13.55 13.12 11.36
N ALA A 102 14.39 12.20 11.85
CA ALA A 102 15.26 12.41 13.02
C ALA A 102 16.66 12.94 12.67
N PHE A 103 16.94 13.31 11.41
CA PHE A 103 18.30 13.57 10.91
C PHE A 103 19.09 14.59 11.74
N LYS A 104 18.42 15.59 12.32
CA LYS A 104 19.05 16.61 13.18
C LYS A 104 19.62 16.05 14.49
N ASP A 105 19.04 14.96 14.99
CA ASP A 105 19.39 14.31 16.25
C ASP A 105 20.28 13.06 16.03
N VAL A 106 20.56 12.73 14.77
CA VAL A 106 21.36 11.56 14.38
C VAL A 106 22.86 11.86 14.53
N SER A 107 23.57 10.96 15.20
CA SER A 107 25.03 11.03 15.34
C SER A 107 25.74 10.74 14.01
N MET A 108 27.02 11.10 13.90
CA MET A 108 27.84 10.78 12.72
C MET A 108 27.89 9.27 12.42
N VAL A 109 27.77 8.43 13.46
CA VAL A 109 27.67 6.97 13.31
C VAL A 109 26.35 6.58 12.63
N GLY A 110 25.23 7.18 13.05
CA GLY A 110 23.91 6.93 12.46
C GLY A 110 23.79 7.44 11.02
N PHE A 111 24.53 8.49 10.66
CA PHE A 111 24.67 8.92 9.27
C PHE A 111 25.37 7.85 8.43
N TRP A 112 26.57 7.42 8.84
CA TRP A 112 27.34 6.43 8.08
C TRP A 112 26.70 5.05 8.06
N SER A 113 26.01 4.63 9.12
CA SER A 113 25.27 3.36 9.12
C SER A 113 24.17 3.35 8.06
N MET A 114 23.46 4.48 7.88
CA MET A 114 22.46 4.60 6.82
C MET A 114 23.09 4.63 5.43
N MET A 115 24.22 5.33 5.26
CA MET A 115 24.94 5.33 3.97
C MET A 115 25.40 3.93 3.56
N VAL A 116 25.90 3.14 4.50
CA VAL A 116 26.27 1.74 4.26
C VAL A 116 25.03 0.89 3.94
N PHE A 117 23.94 1.06 4.67
CA PHE A 117 22.68 0.36 4.41
C PHE A 117 22.16 0.61 2.99
N LEU A 118 22.08 1.88 2.57
CA LEU A 118 21.65 2.25 1.22
C LEU A 118 22.60 1.72 0.16
N ALA A 119 23.92 1.77 0.39
CA ALA A 119 24.91 1.25 -0.54
C ALA A 119 24.76 -0.26 -0.76
N VAL A 120 24.51 -1.03 0.30
CA VAL A 120 24.32 -2.48 0.21
C VAL A 120 23.05 -2.83 -0.58
N LEU A 121 21.93 -2.16 -0.30
CA LEU A 121 20.67 -2.41 -1.02
C LEU A 121 20.75 -1.95 -2.48
N THR A 122 21.35 -0.78 -2.75
CA THR A 122 21.58 -0.30 -4.11
C THR A 122 22.49 -1.25 -4.90
N ALA A 123 23.51 -1.83 -4.26
CA ALA A 123 24.37 -2.82 -4.89
C ALA A 123 23.60 -4.11 -5.23
N GLY A 124 22.71 -4.56 -4.33
CA GLY A 124 21.80 -5.69 -4.59
C GLY A 124 20.88 -5.44 -5.79
N PHE A 125 20.25 -4.26 -5.83
CA PHE A 125 19.43 -3.83 -6.95
C PHE A 125 20.22 -3.78 -8.27
N ALA A 126 21.42 -3.17 -8.26
CA ALA A 126 22.28 -3.09 -9.43
C ALA A 126 22.72 -4.48 -9.94
N TYR A 127 22.90 -5.45 -9.03
CA TYR A 127 23.20 -6.83 -9.38
C TYR A 127 22.03 -7.52 -10.08
N GLU A 128 20.82 -7.40 -9.55
CA GLU A 128 19.61 -7.97 -10.15
C GLU A 128 19.31 -7.34 -11.52
N TRP A 129 19.50 -6.02 -11.64
CA TRP A 129 19.40 -5.32 -12.92
C TRP A 129 20.37 -5.89 -13.94
N LYS A 130 21.65 -6.03 -13.58
CA LYS A 130 22.66 -6.61 -14.48
C LYS A 130 22.40 -8.07 -14.86
N LYS A 131 21.67 -8.81 -14.03
CA LYS A 131 21.27 -10.19 -14.31
C LYS A 131 20.08 -10.31 -15.26
N GLY A 132 19.49 -9.20 -15.69
CA GLY A 132 18.34 -9.22 -16.61
C GLY A 132 17.05 -9.69 -15.93
N ALA A 133 17.00 -9.69 -14.59
CA ALA A 133 15.78 -10.08 -13.84
C ALA A 133 14.59 -9.16 -14.13
N LEU A 134 14.86 -7.98 -14.70
CA LEU A 134 13.90 -6.92 -15.03
C LEU A 134 13.73 -6.70 -16.54
N GLU A 135 14.38 -7.51 -17.40
CA GLU A 135 14.28 -7.37 -18.85
C GLU A 135 13.04 -8.09 -19.40
N TRP A 136 12.35 -7.40 -20.32
CA TRP A 136 11.09 -7.82 -20.93
C TRP A 136 11.28 -8.04 -22.43
N GLU A 137 12.07 -9.06 -22.76
CA GLU A 137 12.07 -9.72 -24.07
C GLU A 137 11.60 -11.18 -23.94
#